data_AF-A0A172YQI5-F1
#
_entry.id   AF-A0A172YQI5-F1
#
_cell.length_a   1.000
_cell.length_b   1.000
_cell.length_c   1.000
_cell.angle_alpha   90.00
_cell.angle_beta   90.00
_cell.angle_gamma   90.00
#
_symmetry.space_group_name_H-M   'P 1'
#
loop_
_entity.id
_entity.type
_entity.pdbx_description
1 polymer ?
#
loop_
_entity_poly.entity_id
_entity_poly.type
_entity_poly.pdbx_seq_one_letter_code
_entity_poly.pdbx_strand_id
1 'polypeptide(L)' 'MRVEIVGLNETALEIDLAVIPREGEYLRFVDDSGNEIEAEIAAITHYIHTSTQKQRIKIELRPIN' A
#
# COMPACT_ATOMS: atom_id res chain seq x y z
N MET A 1 1.81 9.96 -6.12
CA MET A 1 2.96 9.01 -6.17
C MET A 1 2.34 7.64 -6.28
N ARG A 2 2.64 6.90 -7.35
CA ARG A 2 2.02 5.59 -7.58
C ARG A 2 2.61 4.55 -6.65
N VAL A 3 1.75 3.92 -5.87
CA VAL A 3 2.10 2.85 -4.94
C VAL A 3 1.27 1.61 -5.27
N GLU A 4 1.87 0.44 -5.04
CA GLU A 4 1.18 -0.83 -5.04
C GLU A 4 0.90 -1.21 -3.58
N ILE A 5 -0.36 -1.41 -3.24
CA ILE A 5 -0.81 -1.88 -1.94
C ILE A 5 -1.13 -3.37 -2.08
N VAL A 6 -0.56 -4.19 -1.21
CA VAL A 6 -0.81 -5.64 -1.18
C VAL A 6 -1.09 -6.13 0.24
N GLY A 7 -1.83 -7.22 0.36
CA GLY A 7 -2.17 -7.83 1.66
C GLY A 7 -3.66 -8.19 1.73
N LEU A 8 -4.10 -8.67 2.90
CA LEU A 8 -5.53 -8.90 3.23
C LEU A 8 -6.30 -9.87 2.32
N ASN A 9 -5.60 -10.77 1.61
CA ASN A 9 -6.16 -11.69 0.60
C ASN A 9 -6.76 -10.99 -0.64
N GLU A 10 -6.49 -9.70 -0.83
CA GLU A 10 -7.00 -8.95 -1.97
C GLU A 10 -5.99 -8.88 -3.13
N THR A 11 -6.53 -8.66 -4.33
CA THR A 11 -5.73 -8.35 -5.52
C THR A 11 -4.95 -7.06 -5.28
N ALA A 12 -3.69 -7.00 -5.72
CA ALA A 12 -2.85 -5.81 -5.56
C ALA A 12 -3.57 -4.54 -6.09
N LEU A 13 -3.63 -3.50 -5.25
CA LEU A 13 -4.27 -2.22 -5.55
C LEU A 13 -3.21 -1.19 -5.94
N GLU A 14 -3.31 -0.61 -7.14
CA GLU A 14 -2.47 0.52 -7.53
C GLU A 14 -3.21 1.85 -7.29
N ILE A 15 -2.63 2.73 -6.48
CA ILE A 15 -3.21 4.04 -6.17
C ILE A 15 -2.15 5.14 -6.16
N ASP A 16 -2.57 6.37 -6.46
CA ASP A 16 -1.74 7.56 -6.32
C ASP A 16 -1.92 8.18 -4.93
N LEU A 17 -0.88 8.10 -4.09
CA LEU A 17 -0.86 8.75 -2.78
C LEU A 17 -0.16 10.11 -2.84
N ALA A 18 -0.69 11.07 -2.08
CA ALA A 18 -0.06 12.37 -1.87
C ALA A 18 1.12 12.30 -0.88
N VAL A 19 1.05 11.37 0.07
CA VAL A 19 2.06 11.13 1.11
C VAL A 19 2.26 9.63 1.29
N ILE A 20 3.49 9.22 1.56
CA ILE A 20 3.79 7.83 1.90
C ILE A 20 3.60 7.71 3.42
N PRO A 21 2.70 6.83 3.88
CA PRO A 21 2.50 6.59 5.31
C PRO A 21 3.72 5.90 5.94
N ARG A 22 3.67 5.58 7.23
CA ARG A 22 4.76 4.90 7.95
C ARG A 22 4.37 3.48 8.36
N GLU A 23 5.37 2.64 8.57
CA GLU A 23 5.18 1.34 9.22
C GLU A 23 4.53 1.52 10.60
N GLY A 24 3.52 0.71 10.89
CA GLY A 24 2.70 0.81 12.11
C GLY A 24 1.55 1.82 12.05
N GLU A 25 1.46 2.65 11.01
CA GLU A 25 0.25 3.44 10.76
C GLU A 25 -0.87 2.57 10.18
N TYR A 26 -2.09 3.11 10.16
CA TYR A 26 -3.28 2.43 9.65
C TYR A 26 -3.74 3.08 8.35
N LEU A 27 -4.12 2.24 7.39
CA LEU A 27 -4.81 2.64 6.18
C LEU A 27 -6.26 2.18 6.26
N ARG A 28 -7.17 3.13 5.99
CA ARG A 28 -8.59 2.86 5.82
C ARG A 28 -9.00 3.17 4.39
N PHE A 29 -9.71 2.25 3.77
CA PHE A 29 -10.22 2.42 2.41
C PHE A 29 -11.56 1.71 2.25
N VAL A 30 -12.28 2.08 1.19
CA VAL A 30 -13.57 1.48 0.84
C VAL A 30 -13.34 0.65 -0.42
N ASP A 31 -13.71 -0.62 -0.37
CA ASP A 31 -13.62 -1.52 -1.53
C ASP A 31 -14.71 -1.21 -2.58
N ASP A 32 -14.64 -1.88 -3.74
CA ASP A 32 -15.63 -1.72 -4.81
C ASP A 32 -17.06 -2.16 -4.40
N SER A 33 -17.18 -2.93 -3.32
CA SER A 33 -18.45 -3.38 -2.75
C SER A 33 -19.00 -2.42 -1.69
N GLY A 34 -18.29 -1.34 -1.38
CA GLY A 34 -18.68 -0.35 -0.36
C GLY A 34 -18.34 -0.76 1.07
N ASN A 35 -17.53 -1.80 1.29
CA ASN A 35 -17.10 -2.19 2.62
C ASN A 35 -15.92 -1.32 3.07
N GLU A 36 -15.97 -0.84 4.32
CA GLU A 36 -14.82 -0.20 4.94
C GLU A 36 -13.82 -1.27 5.43
N ILE A 37 -12.58 -1.14 4.96
CA ILE A 37 -11.46 -1.98 5.35
C ILE A 37 -10.45 -1.10 6.07
N GLU A 38 -10.00 -1.56 7.23
CA GLU A 38 -8.91 -0.93 7.98
C GLU A 38 -7.81 -1.96 8.23
N ALA A 39 -6.57 -1.57 7.96
CA ALA A 39 -5.42 -2.44 8.11
C ALA A 39 -4.18 -1.66 8.53
N GLU A 40 -3.29 -2.34 9.25
CA GLU A 40 -2.02 -1.77 9.66
C GLU A 40 -0.98 -1.96 8.55
N ILE A 41 -0.13 -0.95 8.38
CA ILE A 41 1.01 -1.01 7.48
C ILE A 41 2.11 -1.84 8.12
N ALA A 42 2.32 -3.02 7.57
CA ALA A 42 3.34 -3.96 8.01
C ALA A 42 4.73 -3.64 7.45
N ALA A 43 4.81 -3.14 6.22
CA ALA A 43 6.08 -2.77 5.59
C ALA A 43 5.90 -1.78 4.44
N ILE A 44 6.96 -1.02 4.16
CA ILE A 44 7.05 -0.14 3.00
C ILE A 44 8.38 -0.42 2.31
N THR A 45 8.31 -0.84 1.04
CA THR A 45 9.49 -1.15 0.24
C THR A 45 9.61 -0.22 -0.97
N HIS A 46 10.74 0.48 -1.08
CA HIS A 46 11.06 1.31 -2.24
C HIS A 46 12.04 0.57 -3.16
N TYR A 47 11.56 0.18 -4.33
CA TYR A 47 12.38 -0.38 -5.39
C TYR A 47 12.87 0.73 -6.32
N ILE A 48 14.18 0.89 -6.45
CA ILE A 48 14.80 1.91 -7.31
C ILE A 48 15.64 1.20 -8.37
N HIS A 49 15.24 1.34 -9.63
CA HIS A 49 15.97 0.82 -10.79
C HIS A 49 16.96 1.88 -11.26
N THR A 50 18.19 1.85 -10.73
CA THR A 50 19.22 2.86 -10.99
C THR A 50 19.59 3.02 -12.47
N SER A 51 19.54 1.95 -13.26
CA SER A 51 19.84 1.97 -14.70
C SER A 51 18.79 2.69 -15.55
N THR A 52 17.54 2.69 -15.12
CA THR A 52 16.41 3.28 -15.87
C THR A 52 15.80 4.49 -15.18
N GLN A 53 16.29 4.84 -13.98
CA GLN A 53 15.73 5.86 -13.08
C GLN A 53 14.24 5.66 -12.76
N LYS A 54 13.74 4.42 -12.90
CA LYS A 54 12.37 4.06 -12.52
C LYS A 54 12.33 3.70 -11.04
N GLN A 55 11.18 3.95 -10.42
CA GLN A 55 10.91 3.57 -9.03
C GLN A 55 9.55 2.91 -8.90
N ARG A 56 9.42 2.02 -7.92
CA ARG A 56 8.16 1.40 -7.52
C ARG A 56 8.11 1.33 -6.00
N ILE A 57 6.95 1.68 -5.44
CA ILE A 57 6.73 1.69 -4.00
C ILE A 57 5.69 0.62 -3.71
N LYS A 58 6.00 -0.28 -2.79
CA LYS A 58 5.11 -1.34 -2.34
C LYS A 58 4.78 -1.12 -0.87
N ILE A 59 3.50 -1.14 -0.53
CA ILE A 59 2.99 -1.07 0.84
C ILE A 59 2.34 -2.41 1.14
N GLU A 60 2.75 -3.04 2.25
CA GLU A 60 2.22 -4.32 2.70
C GLU A 60 1.32 -4.10 3.91
N LEU A 61 0.10 -4.63 3.83
CA LEU A 61 -0.91 -4.51 4.88
C LEU A 61 -1.01 -5.81 5.68
N ARG A 62 -1.21 -5.68 6.99
CA ARG A 62 -1.63 -6.77 7.88
C ARG A 62 -2.98 -6.45 8.53
N PRO A 63 -3.84 -7.46 8.73
CA PRO A 63 -5.13 -7.26 9.38
C PRO A 63 -4.96 -6.75 10.81
N ILE A 64 -5.93 -5.98 11.27
CA ILE A 64 -6.05 -5.59 12.68
C ILE A 64 -6.64 -6.80 13.40
N ASN A 65 -5.93 -7.32 14.41
CA ASN A 65 -6.42 -8.42 15.26
C ASN A 65 -7.65 -8.02 16.08
#